data_AF-A0A2V7VN78-F1
#
_entry.id   AF-A0A2V7VN78-F1
#
_cell.length_a   1.000
_cell.length_b   1.000
_cell.length_c   1.000
_cell.angle_alpha   90.00
_cell.angle_beta   90.00
_cell.angle_gamma   90.00
#
_symmetry.space_group_name_H-M   'P 1'
#
loop_
_entity.id
_entity.type
_entity.pdbx_description
1 polymer ?
#
loop_
_entity_poly.entity_id
_entity_poly.type
_entity_poly.pdbx_seq_one_letter_code
_entity_poly.pdbx_strand_id
1 'polypeptide(L)'
;TPRALAFLACATLLAALGPTVEAPNAAPAADNDLQLRDFKPRSMLVAPEHPVARAAFPAIDVHNHVNDARGGDRAIPVDELLARMDRLNLKRIVILTGKWGDALQKVVDRMVKPHPDRFTVFTEPDWSRIDEPGFGEAMAAQVKDAVARGARGLKVTKVLGL
;
A
#
# COMPACT_ATOMS: atom_id res chain seq x y z
N THR A 1 68.88 73.99 -13.92
CA THR A 1 68.91 72.51 -13.98
C THR A 1 68.54 71.96 -12.61
N PRO A 2 67.99 70.72 -12.51
CA PRO A 2 67.17 70.01 -13.50
C PRO A 2 65.75 70.67 -13.52
N ARG A 3 64.55 70.08 -13.63
CA ARG A 3 64.03 68.77 -14.14
C ARG A 3 62.60 69.02 -14.69
N ALA A 4 61.86 67.97 -15.10
CA ALA A 4 60.45 68.05 -15.51
C ALA A 4 59.68 66.77 -15.15
N LEU A 5 58.34 66.81 -15.26
CA LEU A 5 57.48 65.94 -16.09
C LEU A 5 56.19 65.43 -15.40
N ALA A 6 55.10 65.41 -16.20
CA ALA A 6 53.89 64.57 -16.15
C ALA A 6 53.10 64.37 -14.83
N PHE A 7 51.83 64.77 -14.85
CA PHE A 7 50.77 64.07 -14.12
C PHE A 7 50.51 62.71 -14.78
N LEU A 8 50.28 61.67 -13.96
CA LEU A 8 49.69 60.40 -14.39
C LEU A 8 48.55 60.06 -13.43
N ALA A 9 47.32 60.01 -13.95
CA ALA A 9 46.16 59.57 -13.16
C ALA A 9 46.13 58.05 -13.07
N CYS A 10 45.92 57.50 -11.87
CA CYS A 10 45.71 56.07 -11.65
C CYS A 10 44.50 55.88 -10.74
N ALA A 11 43.38 55.44 -11.32
CA ALA A 11 42.18 55.11 -10.57
C ALA A 11 42.25 53.66 -10.10
N THR A 12 42.31 53.43 -8.80
CA THR A 12 42.28 52.10 -8.19
C THR A 12 40.84 51.68 -7.91
N LEU A 13 40.34 50.72 -8.70
CA LEU A 13 38.99 50.17 -8.54
C LEU A 13 38.93 49.21 -7.34
N LEU A 14 38.00 49.46 -6.40
CA LEU A 14 37.84 48.67 -5.19
C LEU A 14 37.08 47.36 -5.46
N ALA A 15 37.79 46.25 -5.61
CA ALA A 15 37.19 44.92 -5.74
C ALA A 15 36.81 44.35 -4.35
N ALA A 16 35.51 44.28 -4.06
CA ALA A 16 35.01 43.73 -2.80
C ALA A 16 34.96 42.18 -2.84
N LEU A 17 35.83 41.53 -2.07
CA LEU A 17 35.81 40.08 -1.85
C LEU A 17 34.70 39.69 -0.87
N GLY A 18 33.46 39.64 -1.36
CA GLY A 18 32.36 38.96 -0.67
C GLY A 18 32.44 37.44 -0.86
N PRO A 19 32.04 36.62 0.12
CA PRO A 19 32.02 35.17 -0.05
C PRO A 19 30.99 34.76 -1.10
N THR A 20 31.39 33.92 -2.06
CA THR A 20 30.48 33.34 -3.04
C THR A 20 29.54 32.36 -2.35
N VAL A 21 28.27 32.73 -2.21
CA VAL A 21 27.22 31.77 -1.83
C VAL A 21 27.02 30.82 -3.01
N GLU A 22 27.59 29.63 -2.88
CA GLU A 22 27.40 28.55 -3.84
C GLU A 22 25.92 28.18 -3.88
N ALA A 23 25.30 28.26 -5.06
CA ALA A 23 23.89 27.96 -5.21
C ALA A 23 23.64 26.48 -4.88
N PRO A 24 22.56 26.14 -4.14
CA PRO A 24 22.28 24.75 -3.80
C PRO A 24 22.17 23.92 -5.08
N ASN A 25 22.91 22.80 -5.11
CA ASN A 25 23.12 21.93 -6.27
C ASN A 25 21.99 21.98 -7.30
N ALA A 26 22.32 22.40 -8.52
CA ALA A 26 21.43 22.23 -9.65
C ALA A 26 20.97 20.76 -9.70
N ALA A 27 19.65 20.54 -9.74
CA ALA A 27 19.12 19.19 -9.88
C ALA A 27 19.71 18.53 -11.13
N PRO A 28 20.09 17.24 -11.09
CA PRO A 28 20.59 16.55 -12.28
C PRO A 28 19.57 16.70 -13.40
N ALA A 29 20.05 17.00 -14.61
CA ALA A 29 19.20 17.21 -15.76
C ALA A 29 18.23 16.03 -15.92
N ALA A 30 16.92 16.32 -16.00
CA ALA A 30 15.90 15.30 -15.98
C ALA A 30 16.09 14.34 -17.15
N ASP A 31 16.27 13.05 -16.83
CA ASP A 31 16.28 11.98 -17.82
C ASP A 31 14.86 11.80 -18.36
N ASN A 32 14.62 12.40 -19.53
CA ASN A 32 13.31 12.46 -20.15
C ASN A 32 12.89 11.13 -20.82
N ASP A 33 13.71 10.07 -20.76
CA ASP A 33 13.37 8.72 -21.25
C ASP A 33 12.91 7.77 -20.12
N LEU A 34 12.68 8.27 -18.90
CA LEU A 34 12.24 7.46 -17.76
C LEU A 34 10.84 6.84 -17.99
N GLN A 35 10.82 5.59 -18.43
CA GLN A 35 9.58 4.86 -18.69
C GLN A 35 8.77 4.61 -17.41
N LEU A 36 7.44 4.65 -17.53
CA LEU A 36 6.51 4.41 -16.41
C LEU A 36 6.69 3.03 -15.74
N ARG A 37 7.23 2.03 -16.47
CA ARG A 37 7.54 0.70 -15.92
C ARG A 37 8.76 0.70 -14.99
N ASP A 38 9.67 1.65 -15.17
CA ASP A 38 10.95 1.78 -14.46
C ASP A 38 10.91 2.87 -13.39
N PHE A 39 9.92 3.75 -13.45
CA PHE A 39 9.62 4.76 -12.43
C PHE A 39 9.36 4.10 -11.06
N LYS A 40 10.32 4.27 -10.14
CA LYS A 40 10.26 3.81 -8.76
C LYS A 40 10.09 5.03 -7.84
N PRO A 41 8.85 5.51 -7.62
CA PRO A 41 8.60 6.71 -6.82
C PRO A 41 9.15 6.54 -5.41
N ARG A 42 9.91 7.54 -4.95
CA ARG A 42 10.32 7.69 -3.56
C ARG A 42 9.38 8.70 -2.89
N SER A 43 9.07 8.49 -1.61
CA SER A 43 8.31 9.49 -0.86
C SER A 43 9.06 10.81 -0.82
N MET A 44 8.38 11.90 -1.17
CA MET A 44 8.86 13.28 -0.99
C MET A 44 8.23 13.95 0.24
N LEU A 45 7.46 13.20 1.05
CA LEU A 45 6.89 13.69 2.29
C LEU A 45 7.99 13.83 3.34
N VAL A 46 8.32 15.06 3.70
CA VAL A 46 9.20 15.38 4.83
C VAL A 46 8.35 15.74 6.03
N ALA A 47 8.27 14.84 7.01
CA ALA A 47 7.54 15.02 8.26
C ALA A 47 8.24 14.23 9.39
N PRO A 48 8.02 14.58 10.68
CA PRO A 48 8.50 13.76 11.80
C PRO A 48 7.90 12.34 11.76
N GLU A 49 8.74 11.32 11.91
CA GLU A 49 8.31 9.93 11.97
C GLU A 49 8.11 9.43 13.41
N HIS A 50 7.03 8.68 13.62
CA HIS A 50 6.65 8.12 14.93
C HIS A 50 6.31 6.62 14.77
N PRO A 51 7.32 5.72 14.69
CA PRO A 51 7.11 4.31 14.38
C PRO A 51 6.45 3.55 15.54
N VAL A 52 5.18 3.19 15.37
CA VAL A 52 4.40 2.38 16.33
C VAL A 52 4.44 0.90 15.94
N ALA A 53 5.32 0.12 16.58
CA ALA A 53 5.57 -1.28 16.24
C ALA A 53 4.49 -2.28 16.70
N ARG A 54 3.53 -1.85 17.52
CA ARG A 54 2.47 -2.69 18.13
C ARG A 54 1.25 -1.83 18.45
N ALA A 55 0.04 -2.32 18.15
CA ALA A 55 -1.18 -1.61 18.54
C ALA A 55 -1.36 -1.62 20.07
N ALA A 56 -1.70 -0.45 20.66
CA ALA A 56 -1.87 -0.30 22.11
C ALA A 56 -3.01 -1.15 22.68
N PHE A 57 -4.05 -1.40 21.88
CA PHE A 57 -5.19 -2.27 22.19
C PHE A 57 -5.29 -3.39 21.14
N PRO A 58 -5.92 -4.54 21.45
CA PRO A 58 -6.05 -5.65 20.50
C PRO A 58 -6.88 -5.24 19.28
N ALA A 59 -6.22 -5.09 18.13
CA ALA A 59 -6.82 -4.55 16.91
C ALA A 59 -7.42 -5.64 16.01
N ILE A 60 -8.33 -5.24 15.13
CA ILE A 60 -8.85 -6.08 14.04
C ILE A 60 -8.41 -5.46 12.72
N ASP A 61 -7.62 -6.19 11.94
CA ASP A 61 -7.34 -5.82 10.55
C ASP A 61 -8.56 -6.22 9.70
N VAL A 62 -9.21 -5.22 9.11
CA VAL A 62 -10.45 -5.39 8.35
C VAL A 62 -10.24 -5.46 6.82
N HIS A 63 -9.00 -5.41 6.32
CA HIS A 63 -8.73 -5.35 4.88
C HIS A 63 -7.47 -6.13 4.50
N ASN A 64 -7.55 -7.46 4.48
CA ASN A 64 -6.41 -8.30 4.14
C ASN A 64 -6.72 -9.34 3.04
N HIS A 65 -5.65 -9.79 2.37
CA HIS A 65 -5.63 -10.75 1.27
C HIS A 65 -4.76 -12.00 1.56
N VAL A 66 -4.26 -12.16 2.80
CA VAL A 66 -3.50 -13.36 3.22
C VAL A 66 -4.27 -14.66 3.00
N ASN A 67 -3.66 -15.58 2.25
CA ASN A 67 -4.17 -16.93 1.97
C ASN A 67 -5.63 -16.94 1.43
N ASP A 68 -6.01 -15.90 0.67
CA ASP A 68 -7.36 -15.72 0.15
C ASP A 68 -7.67 -16.60 -1.08
N ALA A 69 -8.93 -16.56 -1.55
CA ALA A 69 -9.41 -17.41 -2.64
C ALA A 69 -8.89 -17.02 -4.05
N ARG A 70 -8.00 -16.03 -4.17
CA ARG A 70 -7.28 -15.72 -5.43
C ARG A 70 -6.13 -16.70 -5.66
N GLY A 71 -5.48 -17.18 -4.60
CA GLY A 71 -4.36 -18.12 -4.67
C GLY A 71 -3.05 -17.51 -5.21
N GLY A 72 -2.17 -18.38 -5.70
CA GLY A 72 -0.81 -18.03 -6.16
C GLY A 72 0.27 -18.13 -5.07
N ASP A 73 1.53 -17.97 -5.49
CA ASP A 73 2.74 -18.32 -4.70
C ASP A 73 3.03 -17.39 -3.51
N ARG A 74 2.10 -16.49 -3.18
CA ARG A 74 2.21 -15.47 -2.12
C ARG A 74 1.61 -15.95 -0.79
N ALA A 75 1.33 -17.25 -0.68
CA ALA A 75 0.70 -17.85 0.49
C ALA A 75 1.68 -17.95 1.66
N ILE A 76 1.30 -17.40 2.82
CA ILE A 76 2.14 -17.37 4.03
C ILE A 76 1.84 -18.62 4.88
N PRO A 77 2.85 -19.30 5.46
CA PRO A 77 2.64 -20.33 6.48
C PRO A 77 1.80 -19.78 7.63
N VAL A 78 0.79 -20.54 8.09
CA VAL A 78 -0.22 -19.99 8.99
C VAL A 78 0.36 -19.65 10.36
N ASP A 79 1.29 -20.47 10.88
CA ASP A 79 1.99 -20.21 12.14
C ASP A 79 2.85 -18.94 12.08
N GLU A 80 3.46 -18.66 10.92
CA GLU A 80 4.25 -17.44 10.71
C GLU A 80 3.34 -16.20 10.69
N LEU A 81 2.16 -16.31 10.08
CA LEU A 81 1.13 -15.27 10.08
C LEU A 81 0.55 -15.04 11.49
N LEU A 82 0.28 -16.10 12.25
CA LEU A 82 -0.15 -16.00 13.64
C LEU A 82 0.91 -15.30 14.50
N ALA A 83 2.18 -15.70 14.39
CA ALA A 83 3.28 -15.05 15.08
C ALA A 83 3.45 -13.57 14.68
N ARG A 84 3.21 -13.21 13.41
CA ARG A 84 3.16 -11.80 12.96
C ARG A 84 2.01 -11.04 13.63
N MET A 85 0.80 -11.61 13.67
CA MET A 85 -0.36 -11.03 14.36
C MET A 85 -0.09 -10.79 15.85
N ASP A 86 0.48 -11.76 16.55
CA ASP A 86 0.75 -11.68 17.99
C ASP A 86 1.77 -10.59 18.34
N ARG A 87 2.80 -10.40 17.51
CA ARG A 87 3.76 -9.29 17.66
C ARG A 87 3.08 -7.92 17.50
N LEU A 88 2.19 -7.79 16.51
CA LEU A 88 1.49 -6.53 16.18
C LEU A 88 0.30 -6.20 17.11
N ASN A 89 -0.13 -7.14 17.96
CA ASN A 89 -1.38 -7.09 18.74
C ASN A 89 -2.66 -7.13 17.87
N LEU A 90 -2.61 -7.87 16.75
CA LEU A 90 -3.80 -8.14 15.94
C LEU A 90 -4.56 -9.32 16.55
N LYS A 91 -5.75 -9.05 17.10
CA LYS A 91 -6.68 -10.08 17.60
C LYS A 91 -7.24 -10.93 16.46
N ARG A 92 -7.54 -10.29 15.31
CA ARG A 92 -8.20 -10.91 14.16
C ARG A 92 -7.83 -10.24 12.85
N ILE A 93 -7.78 -11.03 11.77
CA ILE A 93 -7.69 -10.57 10.38
C ILE A 93 -8.98 -10.93 9.62
N VAL A 94 -9.50 -10.00 8.83
CA VAL A 94 -10.54 -10.23 7.82
C VAL A 94 -9.89 -10.54 6.47
N ILE A 95 -10.05 -11.77 6.01
CA ILE A 95 -9.67 -12.24 4.67
C ILE A 95 -10.79 -11.79 3.72
N LEU A 96 -10.54 -10.72 2.96
CA LEU A 96 -11.58 -9.95 2.28
C LEU A 96 -12.06 -10.59 0.96
N THR A 97 -11.42 -11.66 0.48
CA THR A 97 -11.76 -12.34 -0.78
C THR A 97 -11.88 -13.86 -0.57
N GLY A 98 -13.03 -14.30 -0.09
CA GLY A 98 -13.39 -15.71 -0.04
C GLY A 98 -13.92 -16.28 -1.35
N LYS A 99 -14.27 -15.47 -2.36
CA LYS A 99 -15.13 -15.89 -3.49
C LYS A 99 -16.43 -16.51 -2.94
N TRP A 100 -16.79 -17.70 -3.42
CA TRP A 100 -17.99 -18.48 -3.07
C TRP A 100 -17.72 -19.98 -3.29
N GLY A 101 -18.67 -20.85 -2.90
CA GLY A 101 -18.61 -22.30 -3.15
C GLY A 101 -17.32 -22.95 -2.66
N ASP A 102 -16.72 -23.81 -3.48
CA ASP A 102 -15.49 -24.55 -3.15
C ASP A 102 -14.25 -23.65 -2.98
N ALA A 103 -14.22 -22.49 -3.62
CA ALA A 103 -13.14 -21.52 -3.42
C ALA A 103 -13.20 -20.90 -2.02
N LEU A 104 -14.41 -20.58 -1.55
CA LEU A 104 -14.67 -20.17 -0.17
C LEU A 104 -14.40 -21.31 0.82
N GLN A 105 -14.83 -22.53 0.47
CA GLN A 105 -14.65 -23.72 1.31
C GLN A 105 -13.17 -23.95 1.64
N LYS A 106 -12.28 -23.83 0.65
CA LYS A 106 -10.82 -23.94 0.83
C LYS A 106 -10.25 -22.89 1.78
N VAL A 107 -10.73 -21.64 1.74
CA VAL A 107 -10.29 -20.59 2.70
C VAL A 107 -10.86 -20.86 4.09
N VAL A 108 -12.11 -21.29 4.19
CA VAL A 108 -12.76 -21.68 5.45
C VAL A 108 -11.99 -22.81 6.13
N ASP A 109 -11.67 -23.88 5.40
CA ASP A 109 -11.03 -25.08 5.95
C ASP A 109 -9.55 -24.86 6.28
N ARG A 110 -8.84 -24.03 5.50
CA ARG A 110 -7.42 -23.70 5.73
C ARG A 110 -7.22 -22.68 6.85
N MET A 111 -8.07 -21.65 6.92
CA MET A 111 -7.81 -20.47 7.77
C MET A 111 -8.84 -20.32 8.91
N VAL A 112 -10.13 -20.41 8.60
CA VAL A 112 -11.19 -20.00 9.55
C VAL A 112 -11.53 -21.11 10.55
N LYS A 113 -11.74 -22.35 10.11
CA LYS A 113 -12.03 -23.48 11.01
C LYS A 113 -10.90 -23.82 11.98
N PRO A 114 -9.61 -23.81 11.60
CA PRO A 114 -8.52 -24.13 12.53
C PRO A 114 -8.23 -23.00 13.54
N HIS A 115 -8.56 -21.74 13.21
CA HIS A 115 -8.27 -20.58 14.05
C HIS A 115 -9.46 -19.59 14.09
N PRO A 116 -10.63 -19.99 14.60
CA PRO A 116 -11.89 -19.24 14.48
C PRO A 116 -11.86 -17.87 15.17
N ASP A 117 -11.02 -17.70 16.19
CA ASP A 117 -10.82 -16.40 16.84
C ASP A 117 -9.95 -15.43 16.03
N ARG A 118 -9.07 -15.96 15.17
CA ARG A 118 -7.97 -15.24 14.52
C ARG A 118 -8.31 -14.83 13.09
N PHE A 119 -9.14 -15.58 12.39
CA PHE A 119 -9.52 -15.26 11.01
C PHE A 119 -11.04 -15.17 10.83
N THR A 120 -11.45 -14.33 9.88
CA THR A 120 -12.82 -14.26 9.39
C THR A 120 -12.75 -14.04 7.89
N VAL A 121 -13.62 -14.69 7.12
CA VAL A 121 -13.65 -14.56 5.65
C VAL A 121 -14.91 -13.83 5.19
N PHE A 122 -14.76 -12.96 4.18
CA PHE A 122 -15.88 -12.33 3.49
C PHE A 122 -16.14 -13.04 2.16
N THR A 123 -17.42 -13.27 1.84
CA THR A 123 -17.84 -13.75 0.53
C THR A 123 -17.95 -12.59 -0.44
N GLU A 124 -18.03 -12.85 -1.75
CA GLU A 124 -18.47 -11.86 -2.73
C GLU A 124 -19.54 -12.44 -3.67
N PRO A 125 -20.43 -11.62 -4.24
CA PRO A 125 -21.31 -12.05 -5.34
C PRO A 125 -20.50 -12.35 -6.61
N ASP A 126 -21.02 -13.22 -7.46
CA ASP A 126 -20.48 -13.47 -8.79
C ASP A 126 -20.96 -12.42 -9.79
N TRP A 127 -20.32 -11.25 -9.76
CA TRP A 127 -20.63 -10.12 -10.61
C TRP A 127 -20.46 -10.38 -12.12
N SER A 128 -19.87 -11.51 -12.54
CA SER A 128 -19.84 -11.89 -13.96
C SER A 128 -21.21 -12.28 -14.52
N ARG A 129 -22.19 -12.48 -13.62
CA ARG A 129 -23.56 -12.94 -13.91
C ARG A 129 -24.61 -11.83 -13.79
N ILE A 130 -24.20 -10.56 -13.68
CA ILE A 130 -25.06 -9.42 -13.32
C ILE A 130 -26.25 -9.21 -14.29
N ASP A 131 -26.06 -9.53 -15.58
CA ASP A 131 -27.09 -9.39 -16.62
C ASP A 131 -27.99 -10.64 -16.75
N GLU A 132 -27.81 -11.68 -15.93
CA GLU A 132 -28.65 -12.87 -15.97
C GLU A 132 -30.05 -12.63 -15.36
N PRO A 133 -31.14 -13.10 -16.00
CA PRO A 133 -32.46 -13.14 -15.38
C PRO A 133 -32.44 -13.92 -14.05
N GLY A 134 -32.88 -13.27 -12.96
CA GLY A 134 -32.84 -13.87 -11.62
C GLY A 134 -31.50 -13.75 -10.90
N PHE A 135 -30.58 -12.88 -11.36
CA PHE A 135 -29.30 -12.61 -10.70
C PHE A 135 -29.45 -12.30 -9.20
N GLY A 136 -30.43 -11.50 -8.80
CA GLY A 136 -30.66 -11.12 -7.40
C GLY A 136 -30.97 -12.32 -6.51
N GLU A 137 -31.87 -13.19 -6.95
CA GLU A 137 -32.26 -14.43 -6.28
C GLU A 137 -31.09 -15.42 -6.23
N ALA A 138 -30.36 -15.57 -7.33
CA ALA A 138 -29.19 -16.44 -7.43
C ALA A 138 -28.06 -15.99 -6.49
N MET A 139 -27.78 -14.68 -6.42
CA MET A 139 -26.77 -14.14 -5.50
C MET A 139 -27.23 -14.17 -4.05
N ALA A 140 -28.52 -13.97 -3.77
CA ALA A 140 -29.08 -14.17 -2.43
C ALA A 140 -28.95 -15.64 -1.97
N ALA A 141 -29.09 -16.61 -2.88
CA ALA A 141 -28.82 -18.02 -2.59
C ALA A 141 -27.32 -18.29 -2.35
N GLN A 142 -26.43 -17.75 -3.19
CA GLN A 142 -24.98 -17.85 -3.03
C GLN A 142 -24.48 -17.27 -1.69
N VAL A 143 -25.02 -16.12 -1.26
CA VAL A 143 -24.66 -15.52 0.04
C VAL A 143 -25.18 -16.36 1.21
N LYS A 144 -26.35 -17.01 1.09
CA LYS A 144 -26.85 -17.95 2.11
C LYS A 144 -25.95 -19.18 2.25
N ASP A 145 -25.54 -19.80 1.14
CA ASP A 145 -24.55 -20.88 1.12
C ASP A 145 -23.22 -20.44 1.77
N ALA A 146 -22.71 -19.26 1.39
CA ALA A 146 -21.47 -18.73 1.95
C ALA A 146 -21.53 -18.50 3.47
N VAL A 147 -22.65 -17.96 3.98
CA VAL A 147 -22.88 -17.78 5.42
C VAL A 147 -22.96 -19.14 6.13
N ALA A 148 -23.61 -20.14 5.54
CA ALA A 148 -23.65 -21.50 6.09
C ALA A 148 -22.25 -22.15 6.14
N ARG A 149 -21.41 -21.95 5.12
CA ARG A 149 -20.01 -22.43 5.09
C ARG A 149 -19.12 -21.77 6.13
N GLY A 150 -19.31 -20.48 6.40
CA GLY A 150 -18.56 -19.76 7.44
C GLY A 150 -18.21 -18.29 7.14
N ALA A 151 -18.64 -17.72 6.01
CA ALA A 151 -18.43 -16.29 5.74
C ALA A 151 -19.21 -15.41 6.73
N ARG A 152 -18.62 -14.28 7.14
CA ARG A 152 -19.23 -13.33 8.10
C ARG A 152 -19.20 -11.88 7.62
N GLY A 153 -19.18 -11.70 6.31
CA GLY A 153 -19.31 -10.40 5.65
C GLY A 153 -19.30 -10.54 4.13
N LEU A 154 -19.54 -9.43 3.44
CA LEU A 154 -19.71 -9.35 2.00
C LEU A 154 -18.76 -8.28 1.43
N LYS A 155 -18.04 -8.59 0.34
CA LYS A 155 -17.27 -7.60 -0.42
C LYS A 155 -17.96 -7.29 -1.76
N VAL A 156 -18.25 -6.02 -2.01
CA VAL A 156 -18.51 -5.49 -3.36
C VAL A 156 -17.16 -5.26 -4.03
N THR A 157 -16.93 -5.81 -5.22
CA THR A 157 -15.62 -5.79 -5.87
C THR A 157 -15.44 -4.57 -6.78
N LYS A 158 -14.17 -4.17 -6.97
CA LYS A 158 -13.75 -3.09 -7.88
C LYS A 158 -14.13 -3.31 -9.36
N VAL A 159 -14.66 -4.48 -9.73
CA VAL A 159 -15.10 -4.77 -11.11
C VAL A 159 -16.29 -3.90 -11.54
N LEU A 160 -17.00 -3.31 -10.56
CA LEU A 160 -18.09 -2.36 -10.78
C LEU A 160 -17.63 -0.89 -10.85
N GLY A 161 -16.31 -0.62 -10.89
CA GLY A 161 -15.76 0.74 -10.98
C GLY A 161 -15.63 1.50 -9.65
N LEU A 162 -15.41 0.78 -8.54
CA LEU A 162 -15.26 1.30 -7.17
C LEU A 162 -13.85 1.07 -6.59
#